data_AF-A0A9W6TLK1-F1
#
_entry.id   AF-A0A9W6TLK1-F1
#
_cell.length_a   1.000
_cell.length_b   1.000
_cell.length_c   1.000
_cell.angle_alpha   90.00
_cell.angle_beta   90.00
_cell.angle_gamma   90.00
#
_symmetry.space_group_name_H-M   'P 1'
#
loop_
_entity.id
_entity.type
_entity.pdbx_description
1 polymer ?
#
loop_
_entity_poly.entity_id
_entity_poly.type
_entity_poly.pdbx_seq_one_letter_code
_entity_poly.pdbx_strand_id
1 'polypeptide(L)'
;MSQLAPAMTSKSAFDSKLRGSKISNEDYERVKWVWGYYGMKTIKDLLVWYNNLDVVPFIKAIKSQRELFKRFDLDMFVDGVSLPGLSEKVMYQTCFDNLEYPTKKSANAFQFPPKRMSGYKRQDAEAKREFGMTLEHLNMLLKKQKYAKRNETKIYGGKICKKIIGYDANALYLWAPGNEMPCGRLTTIEAYDGFVDDIKNDKIFGFLECVFERQST
;
A
#
# COMPACT_ATOMS: atom_id res chain seq x y z
N MET A 1 8.51 52.61 -16.56
CA MET A 1 7.10 52.73 -16.15
C MET A 1 6.62 51.35 -15.72
N SER A 2 6.47 51.11 -14.42
CA SER A 2 5.86 49.86 -13.93
C SER A 2 4.36 49.94 -14.20
N GLN A 3 3.86 49.12 -15.13
CA GLN A 3 2.42 48.91 -15.22
C GLN A 3 1.98 48.29 -13.89
N LEU A 4 1.16 49.01 -13.13
CA LEU A 4 0.50 48.49 -11.94
C LEU A 4 -0.23 47.21 -12.34
N ALA A 5 0.12 46.09 -11.68
CA ALA A 5 -0.58 44.84 -11.89
C ALA A 5 -2.09 45.07 -11.64
N PRO A 6 -2.98 44.47 -12.45
CA PRO A 6 -4.43 44.62 -12.28
C PRO A 6 -4.82 44.32 -10.83
N ALA A 7 -5.67 45.17 -10.24
CA ALA A 7 -6.10 45.00 -8.86
C ALA A 7 -6.80 43.64 -8.69
N MET A 8 -6.27 42.81 -7.78
CA MET A 8 -6.84 41.51 -7.45
C MET A 8 -8.15 41.68 -6.67
N THR A 9 -9.06 40.73 -6.80
CA THR A 9 -10.33 40.73 -6.05
C THR A 9 -10.11 40.68 -4.54
N SER A 10 -11.12 41.11 -3.77
CA SER A 10 -11.06 41.14 -2.31
C SER A 10 -10.90 39.74 -1.69
N LYS A 11 -10.32 39.69 -0.49
CA LYS A 11 -10.11 38.44 0.26
C LYS A 11 -11.40 37.62 0.44
N SER A 12 -12.51 38.28 0.72
CA SER A 12 -13.81 37.63 0.92
C SER A 12 -14.34 36.92 -0.32
N ALA A 13 -13.87 37.26 -1.52
CA ALA A 13 -14.25 36.57 -2.74
C ALA A 13 -13.72 35.12 -2.83
N PHE A 14 -12.76 34.75 -1.97
CA PHE A 14 -12.20 33.40 -1.89
C PHE A 14 -12.83 32.55 -0.78
N ASP A 15 -13.81 33.08 -0.05
CA ASP A 15 -14.49 32.32 1.01
C ASP A 15 -15.44 31.28 0.39
N SER A 16 -15.36 30.04 0.87
CA SER A 16 -16.20 28.94 0.38
C SER A 16 -17.52 28.90 1.14
N LYS A 17 -18.62 29.30 0.50
CA LYS A 17 -19.97 29.12 1.05
C LYS A 17 -20.32 27.65 1.28
N LEU A 18 -19.88 26.76 0.38
CA LEU A 18 -20.15 25.33 0.45
C LEU A 18 -19.49 24.67 1.66
N ARG A 19 -18.26 25.07 1.98
CA ARG A 19 -17.48 24.49 3.09
C ARG A 19 -17.52 25.32 4.37
N GLY A 20 -18.15 26.50 4.34
CA GLY A 20 -18.12 27.46 5.44
C GLY A 20 -16.71 27.95 5.80
N SER A 21 -15.74 27.78 4.91
CA SER A 21 -14.32 28.04 5.17
C SER A 21 -13.89 29.39 4.60
N LYS A 22 -13.08 30.12 5.35
CA LYS A 22 -12.45 31.37 4.89
C LYS A 22 -11.02 31.12 4.46
N ILE A 23 -10.53 31.90 3.49
CA ILE A 23 -9.12 31.85 3.13
C ILE A 23 -8.25 32.40 4.27
N SER A 24 -7.13 31.74 4.57
CA SER A 24 -6.16 32.24 5.54
C SER A 24 -5.50 33.54 5.04
N ASN A 25 -4.92 34.33 5.93
CA ASN A 25 -4.15 35.51 5.51
C ASN A 25 -2.94 35.10 4.67
N GLU A 26 -2.26 34.04 5.09
CA GLU A 26 -1.06 33.50 4.44
C GLU A 26 -1.35 33.03 3.00
N ASP A 27 -2.44 32.29 2.79
CA ASP A 27 -2.85 31.84 1.47
C ASP A 27 -3.26 33.03 0.58
N TYR A 28 -3.92 34.04 1.15
CA TYR A 28 -4.29 35.23 0.39
C TYR A 28 -3.07 36.06 -0.04
N GLU A 29 -2.06 36.21 0.82
CA GLU A 29 -0.78 36.83 0.44
C GLU A 29 -0.06 36.04 -0.65
N ARG A 30 -0.07 34.70 -0.54
CA ARG A 30 0.50 33.83 -1.58
C ARG A 30 -0.21 34.02 -2.92
N VAL A 31 -1.55 34.07 -2.93
CA VAL A 31 -2.32 34.29 -4.16
C VAL A 31 -2.03 35.68 -4.75
N LYS A 32 -1.92 36.73 -3.93
CA LYS A 32 -1.51 38.07 -4.38
C LYS A 32 -0.14 38.07 -5.02
N TRP A 33 0.83 37.36 -4.43
CA TRP A 33 2.16 37.21 -5.01
C TRP A 33 2.11 36.50 -6.35
N VAL A 34 1.40 35.36 -6.46
CA VAL A 34 1.23 34.61 -7.71
C VAL A 34 0.58 35.48 -8.79
N TRP A 35 -0.47 36.22 -8.43
CA TRP A 35 -1.19 37.11 -9.32
C TRP A 35 -0.25 38.16 -9.95
N GLY A 36 0.56 38.82 -9.12
CA GLY A 36 1.54 39.79 -9.58
C GLY A 36 2.68 39.16 -10.39
N TYR A 37 3.22 38.04 -9.92
CA TYR A 37 4.35 37.34 -10.54
C TYR A 37 4.05 36.86 -11.96
N TYR A 38 2.86 36.29 -12.18
CA TYR A 38 2.42 35.80 -13.49
C TYR A 38 1.68 36.87 -14.32
N GLY A 39 1.54 38.11 -13.82
CA GLY A 39 0.87 39.20 -14.53
C GLY A 39 -0.60 38.91 -14.85
N MET A 40 -1.30 38.24 -13.93
CA MET A 40 -2.69 37.82 -14.13
C MET A 40 -3.63 39.03 -14.24
N LYS A 41 -4.65 38.94 -15.10
CA LYS A 41 -5.61 40.01 -15.33
C LYS A 41 -7.00 39.66 -14.81
N THR A 42 -7.33 38.37 -14.76
CA THR A 42 -8.65 37.86 -14.44
C THR A 42 -8.57 36.66 -13.50
N ILE A 43 -9.66 36.39 -12.76
CA ILE A 43 -9.77 35.17 -11.95
C ILE A 43 -9.63 33.90 -12.82
N LYS A 44 -10.00 33.98 -14.11
CA LYS A 44 -9.78 32.89 -15.06
C LYS A 44 -8.29 32.56 -15.21
N ASP A 45 -7.41 33.55 -15.25
CA ASP A 45 -5.96 33.33 -15.35
C ASP A 45 -5.43 32.59 -14.12
N LEU A 46 -5.89 33.00 -12.93
CA LEU A 46 -5.58 32.31 -11.67
C LEU A 46 -6.09 30.87 -11.65
N LEU A 47 -7.31 30.65 -12.14
CA LEU A 47 -7.90 29.31 -12.24
C LEU A 47 -7.15 28.41 -13.22
N VAL A 48 -6.74 28.94 -14.38
CA VAL A 48 -5.93 28.21 -15.36
C VAL A 48 -4.59 27.82 -14.75
N TRP A 49 -3.92 28.75 -14.06
CA TRP A 49 -2.67 28.46 -13.36
C TRP A 49 -2.85 27.37 -12.30
N TYR A 50 -3.88 27.49 -11.45
CA TYR A 50 -4.18 26.53 -10.40
C TYR A 50 -4.44 25.13 -10.97
N ASN A 51 -5.30 25.01 -11.98
CA ASN A 51 -5.58 23.71 -12.61
C ASN A 51 -4.33 23.13 -13.29
N ASN A 52 -3.49 23.96 -13.89
CA ASN A 52 -2.24 23.49 -14.49
C ASN A 52 -1.25 22.93 -13.45
N LEU A 53 -1.26 23.45 -12.21
CA LEU A 53 -0.43 22.89 -11.14
C LEU A 53 -0.80 21.44 -10.79
N ASP A 54 -2.06 21.05 -10.93
CA ASP A 54 -2.51 19.68 -10.67
C ASP A 54 -2.42 18.80 -11.92
N VAL A 55 -2.89 19.31 -13.07
CA VAL A 55 -2.99 18.53 -14.31
C VAL A 55 -1.62 18.24 -14.92
N VAL A 56 -0.70 19.20 -14.92
CA VAL A 56 0.61 19.01 -15.57
C VAL A 56 1.44 17.90 -14.88
N PRO A 57 1.59 17.89 -13.54
CA PRO A 57 2.23 16.77 -12.85
C PRO A 57 1.50 15.45 -13.03
N PHE A 58 0.16 15.46 -13.03
CA PHE A 58 -0.64 14.27 -13.25
C PHE A 58 -0.38 13.63 -14.62
N ILE A 59 -0.36 14.42 -15.70
CA ILE A 59 -0.04 13.93 -17.05
C ILE A 59 1.41 13.42 -17.12
N LYS A 60 2.36 14.08 -16.44
CA LYS A 60 3.75 13.59 -16.35
C LYS A 60 3.82 12.23 -15.65
N ALA A 61 3.10 12.06 -14.54
CA ALA A 61 3.03 10.79 -13.81
C ALA A 61 2.43 9.67 -14.68
N ILE A 62 1.32 9.94 -15.38
CA ILE A 62 0.70 9.01 -16.33
C ILE A 62 1.70 8.58 -17.41
N LYS A 63 2.41 9.54 -18.03
CA LYS A 63 3.39 9.23 -19.08
C LYS A 63 4.48 8.31 -18.53
N SER A 64 5.04 8.62 -17.37
CA SER A 64 6.07 7.78 -16.74
C SER A 64 5.56 6.39 -16.38
N GLN A 65 4.34 6.29 -15.84
CA GLN A 65 3.72 5.00 -15.49
C GLN A 65 3.43 4.15 -16.74
N ARG A 66 2.98 4.78 -17.83
CA ARG A 66 2.77 4.12 -19.13
C ARG A 66 4.06 3.49 -19.66
N GLU A 67 5.19 4.20 -19.57
CA GLU A 67 6.48 3.66 -20.03
C GLU A 67 6.98 2.46 -19.21
N LEU A 68 6.51 2.29 -17.96
CA LEU A 68 6.77 1.08 -17.19
C LEU A 68 6.01 -0.12 -17.78
N PHE A 69 4.70 0.02 -18.00
CA PHE A 69 3.84 -1.09 -18.45
C PHE A 69 4.04 -1.48 -19.91
N LYS A 70 4.45 -0.53 -20.76
CA LYS A 70 4.88 -0.82 -22.13
C LYS A 70 6.01 -1.84 -22.22
N ARG A 71 6.87 -1.94 -21.21
CA ARG A 71 7.95 -2.95 -21.17
C ARG A 71 7.43 -4.39 -21.11
N PHE A 72 6.17 -4.54 -20.69
CA PHE A 72 5.45 -5.80 -20.61
C PHE A 72 4.40 -5.92 -21.74
N ASP A 73 4.48 -5.07 -22.76
CA ASP A 73 3.51 -4.98 -23.87
C ASP A 73 2.06 -4.74 -23.39
N LEU A 74 1.90 -3.94 -22.33
CA LEU A 74 0.59 -3.57 -21.77
C LEU A 74 0.31 -2.07 -21.95
N ASP A 75 -0.90 -1.74 -22.39
CA ASP A 75 -1.43 -0.38 -22.36
C ASP A 75 -2.23 -0.14 -21.07
N MET A 76 -1.79 0.85 -20.27
CA MET A 76 -2.39 1.11 -18.96
C MET A 76 -3.86 1.55 -18.98
N PHE A 77 -4.42 1.97 -20.11
CA PHE A 77 -5.80 2.43 -20.21
C PHE A 77 -6.73 1.40 -20.85
N VAL A 78 -6.17 0.47 -21.62
CA VAL A 78 -6.92 -0.57 -22.32
C VAL A 78 -6.82 -1.91 -21.58
N ASP A 79 -5.61 -2.27 -21.14
CA ASP A 79 -5.34 -3.58 -20.57
C ASP A 79 -5.69 -3.70 -19.08
N GLY A 80 -5.72 -2.60 -18.34
CA GLY A 80 -6.08 -2.65 -16.94
C GLY A 80 -6.38 -1.27 -16.41
N VAL A 81 -7.65 -1.02 -16.08
CA VAL A 81 -8.11 0.26 -15.52
C VAL A 81 -7.46 0.56 -14.15
N SER A 82 -6.88 -0.46 -13.50
CA SER A 82 -6.25 -0.33 -12.19
C SER A 82 -4.86 -0.96 -12.15
N LEU A 83 -4.02 -0.44 -11.26
CA LEU A 83 -2.67 -0.96 -11.02
C LEU A 83 -2.67 -2.46 -10.65
N PRO A 84 -3.57 -2.96 -9.78
CA PRO A 84 -3.65 -4.40 -9.51
C PRO A 84 -3.92 -5.25 -10.75
N GLY A 85 -4.81 -4.80 -11.64
CA GLY A 85 -5.11 -5.54 -12.88
C GLY A 85 -3.93 -5.61 -13.84
N LEU A 86 -3.15 -4.53 -13.95
CA LEU A 86 -1.91 -4.55 -14.73
C LEU A 86 -0.84 -5.44 -14.07
N SER A 87 -0.67 -5.35 -12.75
CA SER A 87 0.28 -6.20 -12.02
C SER A 87 -0.06 -7.69 -12.13
N GLU A 88 -1.33 -8.05 -12.09
CA GLU A 88 -1.81 -9.42 -12.31
C GLU A 88 -1.48 -9.91 -13.72
N LYS A 89 -1.71 -9.08 -14.75
CA LYS A 89 -1.32 -9.41 -16.13
C LYS A 89 0.18 -9.63 -16.27
N VAL A 90 1.01 -8.76 -15.68
CA VAL A 90 2.47 -8.90 -15.69
C VAL A 90 2.89 -10.20 -14.96
N MET A 91 2.30 -10.48 -13.80
CA MET A 91 2.53 -11.72 -13.06
C MET A 91 2.19 -12.93 -13.93
N TYR A 92 1.05 -12.91 -14.62
CA TYR A 92 0.65 -13.99 -15.52
C TYR A 92 1.59 -14.13 -16.72
N GLN A 93 1.97 -13.06 -17.40
CA GLN A 93 2.96 -13.13 -18.48
C GLN A 93 4.29 -13.73 -18.00
N THR A 94 4.71 -13.43 -16.77
CA THR A 94 5.99 -13.90 -16.23
C THR A 94 5.93 -15.36 -15.75
N CYS A 95 4.79 -15.81 -15.23
CA CYS A 95 4.63 -17.15 -14.65
C CYS A 95 4.09 -18.20 -15.63
N PHE A 96 3.40 -17.81 -16.71
CA PHE A 96 2.59 -18.72 -17.54
C PHE A 96 3.24 -19.18 -18.84
N ASP A 97 4.53 -18.91 -19.06
CA ASP A 97 5.25 -19.52 -20.18
C ASP A 97 5.27 -21.07 -20.11
N ASN A 98 4.94 -21.70 -18.96
CA ASN A 98 5.01 -23.15 -18.75
C ASN A 98 3.85 -23.80 -17.92
N LEU A 99 2.67 -23.17 -17.74
CA LEU A 99 1.60 -23.73 -16.89
C LEU A 99 0.25 -23.91 -17.61
N GLU A 100 -0.47 -25.00 -17.33
CA GLU A 100 -1.83 -25.26 -17.83
C GLU A 100 -2.88 -24.38 -17.13
N TYR A 101 -3.82 -23.82 -17.90
CA TYR A 101 -4.91 -23.01 -17.36
C TYR A 101 -5.92 -23.85 -16.58
N PRO A 102 -6.30 -23.44 -15.35
CA PRO A 102 -7.41 -24.08 -14.64
C PRO A 102 -8.74 -23.83 -15.36
N THR A 103 -9.65 -24.81 -15.29
CA THR A 103 -10.96 -24.76 -15.95
C THR A 103 -11.80 -23.54 -15.54
N LYS A 104 -12.33 -22.78 -16.52
CA LYS A 104 -13.08 -21.52 -16.39
C LYS A 104 -14.49 -21.62 -15.75
N LYS A 105 -14.76 -22.62 -14.91
CA LYS A 105 -16.07 -22.72 -14.22
C LYS A 105 -16.09 -21.69 -13.08
N SER A 106 -16.99 -20.71 -13.13
CA SER A 106 -17.05 -19.62 -12.14
C SER A 106 -17.32 -20.17 -10.74
N ALA A 107 -16.45 -19.84 -9.79
CA ALA A 107 -16.71 -20.08 -8.37
C ALA A 107 -17.71 -19.05 -7.83
N ASN A 108 -18.46 -19.42 -6.80
CA ASN A 108 -19.31 -18.48 -6.08
C ASN A 108 -18.43 -17.40 -5.41
N ALA A 109 -18.78 -16.13 -5.58
CA ALA A 109 -18.01 -15.01 -5.03
C ALA A 109 -17.99 -15.07 -3.49
N PHE A 110 -16.79 -15.03 -2.93
CA PHE A 110 -16.59 -15.04 -1.49
C PHE A 110 -16.96 -13.68 -0.89
N GLN A 111 -17.85 -13.68 0.09
CA GLN A 111 -18.26 -12.49 0.85
C GLN A 111 -17.71 -12.61 2.27
N PHE A 112 -16.75 -11.75 2.61
CA PHE A 112 -16.10 -11.80 3.92
C PHE A 112 -17.08 -11.33 5.01
N PRO A 113 -17.42 -12.17 6.00
CA PRO A 113 -18.46 -11.83 6.96
C PRO A 113 -18.01 -10.66 7.86
N PRO A 114 -18.76 -9.54 7.91
CA PRO A 114 -18.36 -8.35 8.68
C PRO A 114 -18.15 -8.64 10.17
N LYS A 115 -18.95 -9.58 10.70
CA LYS A 115 -18.88 -10.06 12.08
C LYS A 115 -17.54 -10.74 12.41
N ARG A 116 -16.89 -11.40 11.42
CA ARG A 116 -15.55 -11.99 11.57
C ARG A 116 -14.47 -10.91 11.64
N MET A 117 -14.56 -9.85 10.82
CA MET A 117 -13.59 -8.74 10.84
C MET A 117 -13.57 -8.01 12.19
N SER A 118 -14.75 -7.74 12.76
CA SER A 118 -14.87 -7.16 14.11
C SER A 118 -14.41 -8.12 15.21
N GLY A 119 -14.54 -9.44 14.99
CA GLY A 119 -14.04 -10.46 15.90
C GLY A 119 -12.52 -10.49 15.99
N TYR A 120 -11.82 -10.41 14.85
CA TYR A 120 -10.35 -10.39 14.82
C TYR A 120 -9.78 -9.16 15.53
N LYS A 121 -10.34 -7.97 15.30
CA LYS A 121 -9.90 -6.74 15.99
C LYS A 121 -10.09 -6.80 17.51
N ARG A 122 -11.16 -7.45 17.96
CA ARG A 122 -11.43 -7.63 19.39
C ARG A 122 -10.51 -8.67 20.02
N GLN A 123 -10.23 -9.76 19.32
CA GLN A 123 -9.33 -10.81 19.78
C GLN A 123 -7.85 -10.36 19.82
N ASP A 124 -7.42 -9.51 18.88
CA ASP A 124 -6.06 -8.94 18.91
C ASP A 124 -5.88 -8.00 20.11
N ALA A 125 -6.91 -7.23 20.44
CA ALA A 125 -6.92 -6.36 21.63
C ALA A 125 -6.99 -7.16 22.95
N GLU A 126 -7.76 -8.25 22.99
CA GLU A 126 -7.94 -9.09 24.18
C GLU A 126 -6.72 -10.01 24.44
N ALA A 127 -6.03 -10.48 23.41
CA ALA A 127 -4.97 -11.49 23.54
C ALA A 127 -3.53 -10.96 23.48
N LYS A 128 -3.32 -9.66 23.24
CA LYS A 128 -1.98 -9.01 23.18
C LYS A 128 -0.93 -9.80 22.37
N ARG A 129 -1.34 -10.43 21.27
CA ARG A 129 -0.49 -11.39 20.54
C ARG A 129 0.60 -10.67 19.72
N GLU A 130 1.82 -11.23 19.76
CA GLU A 130 2.95 -10.94 18.88
C GLU A 130 3.28 -12.24 18.08
N PHE A 131 3.44 -12.14 16.76
CA PHE A 131 3.63 -13.28 15.84
C PHE A 131 5.04 -13.93 15.92
N GLY A 132 5.13 -15.18 15.41
CA GLY A 132 6.26 -16.13 15.51
C GLY A 132 7.60 -15.71 14.90
N MET A 133 8.30 -14.84 15.61
CA MET A 133 9.66 -14.41 15.32
C MET A 133 10.50 -14.64 16.58
N THR A 134 11.50 -15.53 16.52
CA THR A 134 12.41 -15.73 17.66
C THR A 134 13.39 -14.56 17.76
N LEU A 135 13.82 -14.21 18.97
CA LEU A 135 14.79 -13.12 19.18
C LEU A 135 16.09 -13.38 18.42
N GLU A 136 16.51 -14.64 18.32
CA GLU A 136 17.71 -15.07 17.61
C GLU A 136 17.57 -14.92 16.10
N HIS A 137 16.43 -15.33 15.53
CA HIS A 137 16.13 -15.13 14.12
C HIS A 137 16.05 -13.64 13.78
N LEU A 138 15.39 -12.84 14.63
CA LEU A 138 15.37 -11.39 14.50
C LEU A 138 16.79 -10.79 14.53
N ASN A 139 17.63 -11.20 15.48
CA ASN A 139 19.01 -10.73 15.58
C ASN A 139 19.87 -11.09 14.35
N MET A 140 19.66 -12.28 13.77
CA MET A 140 20.31 -12.67 12.51
C MET A 140 19.84 -11.78 11.34
N LEU A 141 18.53 -11.54 11.20
CA LEU A 141 17.98 -10.69 10.14
C LEU A 141 18.44 -9.24 10.28
N LEU A 142 18.50 -8.71 11.50
CA LEU A 142 19.00 -7.36 11.79
C LEU A 142 20.46 -7.21 11.34
N LYS A 143 21.33 -8.17 11.65
CA LYS A 143 22.73 -8.18 11.16
C LYS A 143 22.80 -8.16 9.62
N LYS A 144 21.93 -8.92 8.94
CA LYS A 144 21.89 -8.97 7.46
C LYS A 144 21.37 -7.66 6.83
N GLN A 145 20.40 -6.98 7.45
CA GLN A 145 19.76 -5.79 6.89
C GLN A 145 20.44 -4.46 7.25
N LYS A 146 21.64 -4.46 7.86
CA LYS A 146 22.36 -3.24 8.29
C LYS A 146 21.49 -2.33 9.17
N TYR A 147 20.86 -2.90 10.19
CA TYR A 147 20.02 -2.16 11.14
C TYR A 147 20.74 -1.02 11.87
N ALA A 148 19.98 0.01 12.26
CA ALA A 148 20.48 1.08 13.11
C ALA A 148 20.52 0.63 14.58
N LYS A 149 21.71 0.63 15.16
CA LYS A 149 21.93 0.32 16.57
C LYS A 149 21.77 1.57 17.43
N ARG A 150 21.06 1.40 18.54
CA ARG A 150 20.94 2.43 19.58
C ARG A 150 22.32 2.83 20.08
N ASN A 151 22.55 4.14 20.17
CA ASN A 151 23.78 4.80 20.62
C ASN A 151 25.03 4.56 19.75
N GLU A 152 24.92 3.81 18.66
CA GLU A 152 26.06 3.52 17.76
C GLU A 152 25.83 4.09 16.35
N THR A 153 24.67 3.82 15.74
CA THR A 153 24.43 4.22 14.35
C THR A 153 24.07 5.69 14.23
N LYS A 154 24.81 6.42 13.38
CA LYS A 154 24.45 7.77 12.94
C LYS A 154 23.38 7.69 11.86
N ILE A 155 22.22 8.28 12.12
CA ILE A 155 21.11 8.42 11.17
C ILE A 155 21.26 9.72 10.36
N TYR A 156 20.33 9.97 9.44
CA TYR A 156 20.32 11.15 8.59
C TYR A 156 20.56 12.45 9.39
N GLY A 157 21.46 13.30 8.88
CA GLY A 157 21.90 14.52 9.57
C GLY A 157 22.91 14.29 10.70
N GLY A 158 23.57 13.13 10.76
CA GLY A 158 24.66 12.82 11.70
C GLY A 158 24.21 12.57 13.14
N LYS A 159 22.89 12.56 13.41
CA LYS A 159 22.31 12.34 14.73
C LYS A 159 22.50 10.88 15.14
N ILE A 160 22.74 10.62 16.43
CA ILE A 160 22.88 9.25 16.95
C ILE A 160 21.50 8.66 17.22
N CYS A 161 21.26 7.43 16.75
CA CYS A 161 20.02 6.68 17.03
C CYS A 161 19.84 6.48 18.54
N LYS A 162 18.71 6.90 19.13
CA LYS A 162 18.45 6.77 20.60
C LYS A 162 17.45 5.69 20.97
N LYS A 163 16.57 5.28 20.06
CA LYS A 163 15.55 4.25 20.29
C LYS A 163 15.07 3.69 18.94
N ILE A 164 14.81 2.39 18.89
CA ILE A 164 14.10 1.72 17.80
C ILE A 164 12.64 1.62 18.22
N ILE A 165 11.71 2.12 17.40
CA ILE A 165 10.27 2.19 17.72
C ILE A 165 9.44 1.09 17.07
N GLY A 166 9.99 0.41 16.06
CA GLY A 166 9.29 -0.64 15.33
C GLY A 166 10.19 -1.25 14.26
N TYR A 167 9.75 -2.39 13.73
CA TYR A 167 10.38 -3.10 12.62
C TYR A 167 9.37 -3.20 11.48
N ASP A 168 9.86 -3.09 10.26
CA ASP A 168 9.05 -3.29 9.05
C ASP A 168 9.71 -4.37 8.19
N ALA A 169 8.91 -5.28 7.66
CA ALA A 169 9.40 -6.36 6.81
C ALA A 169 9.45 -5.89 5.36
N ASN A 170 10.64 -5.92 4.75
CA ASN A 170 10.83 -5.54 3.35
C ASN A 170 9.99 -6.43 2.43
N ALA A 171 8.90 -5.85 1.92
CA ALA A 171 7.99 -6.49 0.98
C ALA A 171 7.49 -7.88 1.43
N LEU A 172 6.99 -7.99 2.67
CA LEU A 172 6.51 -9.24 3.25
C LEU A 172 5.58 -10.04 2.32
N TYR A 173 4.64 -9.36 1.66
CA TYR A 173 3.70 -9.99 0.73
C TYR A 173 4.32 -10.42 -0.60
N LEU A 174 5.49 -9.92 -1.00
CA LEU A 174 6.24 -10.45 -2.14
C LEU A 174 7.12 -11.62 -1.71
N TRP A 175 7.66 -11.56 -0.50
CA TRP A 175 8.45 -12.65 0.07
C TRP A 175 7.61 -13.91 0.28
N ALA A 176 6.42 -13.80 0.87
CA ALA A 176 5.59 -14.97 1.17
C ALA A 176 5.25 -15.82 -0.09
N PRO A 177 4.75 -15.26 -1.21
CA PRO A 177 4.54 -16.00 -2.45
C PRO A 177 5.80 -16.54 -3.12
N GLY A 178 6.99 -16.04 -2.74
CA GLY A 178 8.27 -16.57 -3.21
C GLY A 178 8.71 -17.85 -2.48
N ASN A 179 7.99 -18.29 -1.45
CA ASN A 179 8.21 -19.55 -0.76
C ASN A 179 7.30 -20.65 -1.34
N GLU A 180 7.44 -21.88 -0.82
CA GLU A 180 6.51 -22.96 -1.14
C GLU A 180 5.09 -22.60 -0.66
N MET A 181 4.16 -22.56 -1.61
CA MET A 181 2.78 -22.16 -1.37
C MET A 181 1.83 -23.28 -1.78
N PRO A 182 0.76 -23.55 -1.01
CA PRO A 182 -0.23 -24.54 -1.38
C PRO A 182 -0.92 -24.11 -2.69
N CYS A 183 -0.97 -25.03 -3.65
CA CYS A 183 -1.63 -24.83 -4.94
C CYS A 183 -2.61 -26.00 -5.21
N GLY A 184 -3.47 -25.82 -6.22
CA GLY A 184 -4.48 -26.82 -6.59
C GLY A 184 -5.82 -26.61 -5.89
N ARG A 185 -6.72 -27.60 -6.05
CA ARG A 185 -8.04 -27.56 -5.41
C ARG A 185 -7.92 -27.96 -3.96
N LEU A 186 -8.59 -27.19 -3.09
CA LEU A 186 -8.84 -27.61 -1.73
C LEU A 186 -9.65 -28.91 -1.74
N THR A 187 -9.17 -29.91 -1.02
CA THR A 187 -9.84 -31.20 -0.82
C THR A 187 -10.10 -31.44 0.65
N THR A 188 -11.18 -32.17 0.95
CA THR A 188 -11.46 -32.66 2.30
C THR A 188 -11.01 -34.11 2.38
N ILE A 189 -10.24 -34.45 3.41
CA ILE A 189 -9.83 -35.81 3.74
C ILE A 189 -10.36 -36.19 5.11
N GLU A 190 -10.74 -37.46 5.29
CA GLU A 190 -11.06 -38.00 6.61
C GLU A 190 -9.78 -38.13 7.44
N ALA A 191 -9.90 -37.99 8.76
CA ALA A 191 -8.77 -38.19 9.67
C ALA A 191 -8.30 -39.66 9.63
N TYR A 192 -6.98 -39.86 9.69
CA TYR A 192 -6.34 -41.16 9.64
C TYR A 192 -5.21 -41.27 10.67
N ASP A 193 -4.83 -42.49 11.04
CA ASP A 193 -3.75 -42.70 12.02
C ASP A 193 -2.42 -42.13 11.50
N GLY A 194 -1.82 -41.20 12.27
CA GLY A 194 -0.59 -40.49 11.90
C GLY A 194 -0.81 -39.09 11.30
N PHE A 195 -2.05 -38.63 11.11
CA PHE A 195 -2.34 -37.32 10.52
C PHE A 195 -1.70 -36.13 11.30
N VAL A 196 -1.63 -36.21 12.63
CA VAL A 196 -1.02 -35.17 13.47
C VAL A 196 0.48 -35.05 13.21
N ASP A 197 1.15 -36.19 13.03
CA ASP A 197 2.59 -36.21 12.75
C ASP A 197 2.86 -35.69 11.35
N ASP A 198 2.00 -35.98 10.39
CA ASP A 198 2.12 -35.43 9.04
C ASP A 198 1.89 -33.90 9.01
N ILE A 199 0.99 -33.35 9.83
CA ILE A 199 0.83 -31.89 10.02
C ILE A 199 2.07 -31.27 10.66
N LYS A 200 2.59 -31.88 11.73
CA LYS A 200 3.78 -31.36 12.44
C LYS A 200 5.06 -31.39 11.60
N ASN A 201 5.13 -32.30 10.65
CA ASN A 201 6.26 -32.46 9.73
C ASN A 201 6.02 -31.77 8.37
N ASP A 202 5.08 -30.82 8.30
CA ASP A 202 4.77 -30.02 7.10
C ASP A 202 4.41 -30.84 5.84
N LYS A 203 3.98 -32.10 6.00
CA LYS A 203 3.55 -32.94 4.87
C LYS A 203 2.13 -32.62 4.40
N ILE A 204 1.31 -32.06 5.29
CA ILE A 204 -0.08 -31.66 5.01
C ILE A 204 -0.29 -30.24 5.51
N PHE A 205 -0.82 -29.39 4.63
CA PHE A 205 -1.26 -28.05 4.97
C PHE A 205 -2.78 -27.95 4.78
N GLY A 206 -3.51 -27.47 5.79
CA GLY A 206 -4.96 -27.37 5.71
C GLY A 206 -5.63 -26.85 6.98
N PHE A 207 -6.95 -26.94 6.99
CA PHE A 207 -7.76 -26.61 8.16
C PHE A 207 -8.15 -27.90 8.88
N LEU A 208 -7.95 -27.93 10.19
CA LEU A 208 -8.33 -29.04 11.05
C LEU A 208 -9.41 -28.59 12.03
N GLU A 209 -10.52 -29.31 12.07
CA GLU A 209 -11.50 -29.20 13.16
C GLU A 209 -11.11 -30.19 14.27
N CYS A 210 -10.82 -29.68 15.47
CA CYS A 210 -10.50 -30.52 16.61
C CYS A 210 -10.81 -29.79 17.92
N VAL A 211 -10.97 -30.56 18.98
CA VAL A 211 -11.16 -30.06 20.34
C VAL A 211 -9.79 -29.97 20.98
N PHE A 212 -9.42 -28.78 21.46
CA PHE A 212 -8.18 -28.59 22.20
C PHE A 212 -8.48 -28.36 23.67
N GLU A 213 -7.81 -29.11 24.54
CA GLU A 213 -7.70 -28.79 25.96
C GLU A 213 -6.32 -28.22 26.24
N ARG A 214 -6.29 -27.06 26.90
CA ARG A 214 -5.04 -26.45 27.32
C ARG A 214 -4.53 -27.20 28.55
N GLN A 215 -3.42 -27.92 28.43
CA GLN A 215 -2.77 -28.48 29.60
C GLN A 215 -2.27 -27.33 30.50
N SER A 216 -2.68 -27.38 31.76
CA SER A 216 -2.21 -26.48 32.82
C SER A 216 -0.73 -26.73 33.05
N THR A 217 0.11 -25.73 32.74
CA THR A 217 1.48 -25.63 33.28
C THR A 217 1.46 -25.10 34.68
#